data_AF-A0A2D6MYX7-F1
#
_entry.id   AF-A0A2D6MYX7-F1
#
_cell.length_a   1.000
_cell.length_b   1.000
_cell.length_c   1.000
_cell.angle_alpha   90.00
_cell.angle_beta   90.00
_cell.angle_gamma   90.00
#
_symmetry.space_group_name_H-M   'P 1'
#
loop_
_entity.id
_entity.type
_entity.pdbx_description
1 polymer ?
#
loop_
_entity_poly.entity_id
_entity_poly.type
_entity_poly.pdbx_seq_one_letter_code
_entity_poly.pdbx_strand_id
1 'polypeptide(L)'
;MRTLDFVENETLRRDLPPFKVGDTVAVHVKVREGDKERIQVFQGLVIRRRGGGVGETFTVRKISSGVGVERIFPVQSPLVTKVEIKARGYVRRSRLYYLRNLSGKKARLHSKVRDLSGLISDQEAEKQANASTLEEAAPLVEEAPDEASDAAGADKKLKGKARKKALAAEKAKRMAVIGKQEKDRSAKKEAEGQAAAAESSEATTEEAEETKEG
;
A
#
# COMPACT_ATOMS: atom_id res chain seq x y z
N MET A 1 2.48 40.07 3.80
CA MET A 1 1.76 39.70 2.57
C MET A 1 2.59 40.12 1.38
N ARG A 2 2.69 39.27 0.36
CA ARG A 2 3.22 39.68 -0.94
C ARG A 2 2.08 40.31 -1.74
N THR A 3 2.44 41.24 -2.62
CA THR A 3 1.47 42.00 -3.42
C THR A 3 0.58 41.12 -4.31
N LEU A 4 1.05 39.94 -4.71
CA LEU A 4 0.35 39.02 -5.62
C LEU A 4 -0.47 37.93 -4.91
N ASP A 5 -0.49 37.89 -3.58
CA ASP A 5 -1.12 36.80 -2.82
C ASP A 5 -2.61 36.62 -3.19
N PHE A 6 -3.32 37.70 -3.51
CA PHE A 6 -4.74 37.65 -3.87
C PHE A 6 -5.01 36.86 -5.17
N VAL A 7 -4.16 37.05 -6.19
CA VAL A 7 -4.26 36.32 -7.47
C VAL A 7 -3.74 34.89 -7.30
N GLU A 8 -2.63 34.72 -6.58
CA GLU A 8 -2.03 33.40 -6.40
C GLU A 8 -2.99 32.42 -5.74
N ASN A 9 -3.74 32.88 -4.73
CA ASN A 9 -4.67 32.05 -3.98
C ASN A 9 -5.82 31.47 -4.82
N GLU A 10 -6.26 32.16 -5.88
CA GLU A 10 -7.29 31.65 -6.80
C GLU A 10 -6.80 30.45 -7.61
N THR A 11 -5.50 30.42 -7.93
CA THR A 11 -4.90 29.37 -8.76
C THR A 11 -4.36 28.21 -7.91
N LEU A 12 -4.34 28.33 -6.58
CA LEU A 12 -3.80 27.30 -5.70
C LEU A 12 -4.71 26.06 -5.63
N ARG A 13 -4.26 24.97 -6.22
CA ARG A 13 -4.81 23.63 -6.00
C ARG A 13 -4.45 23.07 -4.62
N ARG A 14 -5.37 22.29 -4.04
CA ARG A 14 -5.28 21.68 -2.70
C ARG A 14 -5.51 20.16 -2.69
N ASP A 15 -5.55 19.54 -3.86
CA ASP A 15 -5.86 18.13 -4.06
C ASP A 15 -4.65 17.19 -3.88
N LEU A 16 -3.44 17.75 -3.86
CA LEU A 16 -2.20 16.99 -3.76
C LEU A 16 -1.88 16.63 -2.29
N PRO A 17 -1.47 15.39 -2.00
CA PRO A 17 -1.10 15.00 -0.65
C PRO A 17 0.19 15.72 -0.20
N PRO A 18 0.37 15.97 1.11
CA PRO A 18 1.61 16.54 1.60
C PRO A 18 2.76 15.54 1.49
N PHE A 19 3.68 15.78 0.55
CA PHE A 19 4.93 15.04 0.39
C PHE A 19 6.15 15.93 0.61
N LYS A 20 7.26 15.32 1.04
CA LYS A 20 8.52 16.01 1.32
C LYS A 20 9.67 15.45 0.48
N VAL A 21 10.78 16.16 0.55
CA VAL A 21 12.04 15.69 -0.02
C VAL A 21 12.46 14.39 0.67
N GLY A 22 12.89 13.41 -0.13
CA GLY A 22 13.21 12.05 0.33
C GLY A 22 12.08 11.04 0.11
N ASP A 23 10.84 11.48 -0.13
CA ASP A 23 9.75 10.56 -0.43
C ASP A 23 9.85 10.02 -1.87
N THR A 24 9.40 8.78 -2.05
CA THR A 24 9.20 8.18 -3.37
C THR A 24 7.77 8.41 -3.80
N VAL A 25 7.59 9.11 -4.92
CA VAL A 25 6.28 9.51 -5.45
C VAL A 25 6.07 8.95 -6.85
N ALA A 26 4.82 8.63 -7.18
CA ALA A 26 4.36 8.38 -8.53
C ALA A 26 3.54 9.57 -9.01
N VAL A 27 4.07 10.29 -10.00
CA VAL A 27 3.45 11.48 -10.58
C VAL A 27 2.71 11.07 -11.85
N HIS A 28 1.40 11.28 -11.89
CA HIS A 28 0.56 11.04 -13.06
C HIS A 28 0.52 12.31 -13.91
N VAL A 29 1.15 12.27 -15.08
CA VAL A 29 1.27 13.41 -15.99
C VAL A 29 0.41 13.16 -17.22
N LYS A 30 -0.43 14.13 -17.60
CA LYS A 30 -1.13 14.13 -18.88
C LYS A 30 -0.14 14.49 -19.97
N VAL A 31 0.01 13.61 -20.95
CA VAL A 31 0.85 13.82 -22.13
C VAL A 31 -0.06 13.72 -23.34
N ARG A 32 -0.01 14.74 -24.21
CA ARG A 32 -0.73 14.77 -25.47
C ARG A 32 0.26 14.44 -26.60
N GLU A 33 -0.01 13.37 -27.33
CA GLU A 33 0.78 12.93 -28.48
C GLU A 33 -0.14 13.01 -29.71
N GLY A 34 -0.02 14.11 -30.46
CA GLY A 34 -0.96 14.46 -31.53
C GLY A 34 -2.38 14.69 -31.00
N ASP A 35 -3.32 13.85 -31.45
CA ASP A 35 -4.73 13.94 -31.08
C ASP A 35 -5.12 13.07 -29.88
N LYS A 36 -4.20 12.22 -29.38
CA LYS A 36 -4.47 11.32 -28.26
C LYS A 36 -3.86 11.85 -26.97
N GLU A 37 -4.65 11.83 -25.90
CA GLU A 37 -4.18 12.10 -24.54
C GLU A 37 -4.00 10.80 -23.77
N ARG A 38 -2.86 10.67 -23.08
CA ARG A 38 -2.58 9.54 -22.18
C ARG A 38 -1.99 10.02 -20.87
N ILE A 39 -2.18 9.22 -19.82
CA ILE A 39 -1.56 9.47 -18.51
C ILE A 39 -0.26 8.68 -18.44
N GLN A 40 0.87 9.37 -18.43
CA GLN A 40 2.17 8.78 -18.18
C GLN A 40 2.50 8.86 -16.69
N VAL A 41 2.89 7.73 -16.09
CA VAL A 41 3.30 7.69 -14.69
C VAL A 41 4.81 7.81 -14.58
N PHE A 42 5.27 8.85 -13.88
CA PHE A 42 6.67 9.06 -13.55
C PHE A 42 6.89 8.76 -12.05
N GLN A 43 7.42 7.57 -11.77
CA GLN A 43 7.72 7.14 -10.40
C GLN A 43 9.19 7.34 -10.07
N GLY A 44 9.48 8.05 -8.99
CA GLY A 44 10.85 8.27 -8.53
C GLY A 44 10.93 9.00 -7.19
N LEU A 45 12.15 9.36 -6.82
CA LEU A 45 12.48 9.97 -5.54
C LEU A 45 12.47 11.49 -5.66
N VAL A 46 11.78 12.17 -4.73
CA VAL A 46 11.77 13.64 -4.66
C VAL A 46 13.10 14.14 -4.09
N ILE A 47 13.94 14.72 -4.94
CA ILE A 47 15.28 15.19 -4.54
C ILE A 47 15.30 16.65 -4.10
N ARG A 48 14.29 17.43 -4.50
CA ARG A 48 14.18 18.87 -4.23
C ARG A 48 12.71 19.27 -4.28
N ARG A 49 12.33 20.18 -3.39
CA ARG A 49 11.11 20.99 -3.47
C ARG A 49 11.53 22.45 -3.22
N ARG A 50 11.06 23.38 -4.03
CA ARG A 50 11.47 24.80 -3.95
C ARG A 50 10.33 25.73 -4.33
N GLY A 51 10.44 26.97 -3.87
CA GLY A 51 9.46 28.01 -4.13
C GLY A 51 8.32 27.96 -3.12
N GLY A 52 7.27 28.70 -3.43
CA GLY A 52 6.02 28.75 -2.68
C GLY A 52 4.97 29.40 -3.57
N GLY A 53 3.70 29.32 -3.15
CA GLY A 53 2.60 29.81 -3.95
C GLY A 53 2.50 29.04 -5.29
N VAL A 54 2.18 29.77 -6.36
CA VAL A 54 2.00 29.19 -7.70
C VAL A 54 3.33 28.71 -8.32
N GLY A 55 4.44 29.35 -7.95
CA GLY A 55 5.78 29.02 -8.46
C GLY A 55 6.45 27.81 -7.79
N GLU A 56 5.73 27.10 -6.93
CA GLU A 56 6.27 25.94 -6.23
C GLU A 56 6.56 24.78 -7.20
N THR A 57 7.78 24.25 -7.15
CA THR A 57 8.26 23.17 -8.02
C THR A 57 8.94 22.08 -7.20
N PHE A 58 8.85 20.85 -7.69
CA PHE A 58 9.55 19.70 -7.13
C PHE A 58 10.24 18.90 -8.22
N THR A 59 11.35 18.26 -7.87
CA THR A 59 12.18 17.49 -8.79
C THR A 59 12.15 16.03 -8.39
N VAL A 60 11.77 15.18 -9.33
CA VAL A 60 11.72 13.73 -9.15
C VAL A 60 12.83 13.09 -9.97
N ARG A 61 13.62 12.22 -9.33
CA ARG A 61 14.71 11.46 -9.94
C ARG A 61 14.34 9.98 -10.00
N LYS A 62 14.49 9.37 -11.18
CA LYS A 62 14.34 7.92 -11.41
C LYS A 62 15.55 7.43 -12.19
N ILE A 63 15.96 6.19 -11.95
CA ILE A 63 16.86 5.48 -12.87
C ILE A 63 15.99 4.70 -13.86
N SER A 64 16.08 5.03 -15.15
CA SER A 64 15.38 4.34 -16.23
C SER A 64 16.41 3.77 -17.19
N SER A 65 16.38 2.47 -17.44
CA SER A 65 17.31 1.80 -18.37
C SER A 65 18.79 2.13 -18.10
N GLY A 66 19.19 2.14 -16.83
CA GLY A 66 20.57 2.47 -16.42
C GLY A 66 20.92 3.96 -16.40
N VAL A 67 20.09 4.84 -16.97
CA VAL A 67 20.31 6.28 -17.03
C VAL A 67 19.48 7.01 -15.97
N GLY A 68 20.11 7.94 -15.25
CA GLY A 68 19.42 8.78 -14.27
C GLY A 68 18.62 9.90 -14.96
N VAL A 69 17.29 9.82 -14.89
CA VAL A 69 16.37 10.82 -15.43
C VAL A 69 15.81 11.68 -14.31
N GLU A 70 15.94 13.00 -14.44
CA GLU A 70 15.33 13.97 -13.55
C GLU A 70 14.26 14.76 -14.29
N ARG A 71 13.07 14.90 -13.68
CA ARG A 71 12.01 15.76 -14.18
C ARG A 71 11.59 16.75 -13.11
N ILE A 72 11.36 17.99 -13.53
CA ILE A 72 10.90 19.08 -12.67
C ILE A 72 9.42 19.28 -12.96
N PHE A 73 8.61 19.27 -11.92
CA PHE A 73 7.17 19.46 -12.00
C PHE A 73 6.77 20.68 -11.16
N PRO A 74 5.97 21.62 -11.71
CA PRO A 74 5.26 22.58 -10.90
C PRO A 74 4.17 21.87 -10.09
N VAL A 75 4.04 22.19 -8.80
CA VAL A 75 3.03 21.59 -7.91
C VAL A 75 1.63 21.92 -8.43
N GLN A 76 1.42 23.16 -8.87
CA GLN A 76 0.14 23.67 -9.33
C GLN A 76 -0.16 23.44 -10.82
N SER A 77 0.67 22.68 -11.53
CA SER A 77 0.45 22.44 -12.96
C SER A 77 -0.81 21.61 -13.22
N PRO A 78 -1.68 22.00 -14.18
CA PRO A 78 -2.83 21.19 -14.59
C PRO A 78 -2.43 19.90 -15.32
N LEU A 79 -1.18 19.83 -15.81
CA LEU A 79 -0.64 18.62 -16.44
C LEU A 79 -0.44 17.49 -15.42
N VAL A 80 -0.23 17.83 -14.14
CA VAL A 80 -0.14 16.86 -13.06
C VAL A 80 -1.56 16.53 -12.58
N THR A 81 -2.00 15.31 -12.82
CA THR A 81 -3.34 14.84 -12.46
C THR A 81 -3.39 14.37 -11.01
N LYS A 82 -2.40 13.58 -10.61
CA LYS A 82 -2.35 12.94 -9.30
C LYS A 82 -0.89 12.72 -8.88
N VAL A 83 -0.62 12.87 -7.59
CA VAL A 83 0.65 12.45 -7.00
C VAL A 83 0.35 11.43 -5.91
N GLU A 84 0.89 10.22 -6.05
CA GLU A 84 0.77 9.15 -5.06
C GLU A 84 2.09 8.97 -4.32
N ILE A 85 2.04 8.89 -3.00
CA ILE A 85 3.22 8.57 -2.19
C ILE A 85 3.35 7.05 -2.14
N LYS A 86 4.41 6.50 -2.73
CA LYS A 86 4.69 5.05 -2.72
C LYS A 86 5.49 4.63 -1.50
N ALA A 87 6.44 5.45 -1.07
CA ALA A 87 7.22 5.20 0.14
C ALA A 87 7.66 6.52 0.77
N ARG A 88 7.65 6.60 2.11
CA ARG A 88 8.19 7.75 2.84
C ARG A 88 9.66 7.55 3.16
N GLY A 89 10.48 8.53 2.80
CA GLY A 89 11.91 8.52 3.11
C GLY A 89 12.23 9.45 4.27
N TYR A 90 13.19 9.04 5.10
CA TYR A 90 13.76 9.92 6.11
C TYR A 90 15.10 10.45 5.64
N VAL A 91 15.18 11.77 5.47
CA VAL A 91 16.40 12.48 5.09
C VAL A 91 16.61 13.68 5.98
N ARG A 92 17.87 13.99 6.27
CA ARG A 92 18.26 15.18 7.04
C ARG A 92 18.44 16.41 6.16
N ARG A 93 18.80 16.22 4.88
CA ARG A 93 19.07 17.33 3.94
C ARG A 93 17.79 17.74 3.21
N SER A 94 17.63 19.05 3.00
CA SER A 94 16.53 19.63 2.22
C SER A 94 16.68 19.43 0.70
N ARG A 95 17.89 19.11 0.22
CA ARG A 95 18.19 18.85 -1.20
C ARG A 95 19.14 17.65 -1.31
N LEU A 96 18.77 16.69 -2.15
CA LEU A 96 19.46 15.40 -2.27
C LEU A 96 20.30 15.29 -3.55
N TYR A 97 21.01 16.37 -3.92
CA TYR A 97 21.83 16.39 -5.13
C TYR A 97 22.97 15.36 -5.11
N TYR A 98 23.42 14.97 -3.92
CA TYR A 98 24.44 13.93 -3.75
C TYR A 98 24.01 12.56 -4.33
N LEU A 99 22.70 12.31 -4.49
CA LEU A 99 22.17 11.11 -5.14
C LEU A 99 22.46 11.05 -6.65
N ARG A 100 23.00 12.10 -7.26
CA ARG A 100 23.46 12.09 -8.66
C ARG A 100 24.73 11.28 -8.84
N ASN A 101 25.62 11.33 -7.85
CA ASN A 101 26.93 10.69 -7.89
C ASN A 101 26.89 9.27 -7.28
N LEU A 102 25.73 8.85 -6.77
CA LEU A 102 25.53 7.56 -6.12
C LEU A 102 24.64 6.68 -6.99
N SER A 103 24.95 5.38 -7.00
CA SER A 103 24.18 4.37 -7.71
C SER A 103 23.95 3.13 -6.84
N GLY A 104 22.95 2.31 -7.22
CA GLY A 104 22.64 1.04 -6.57
C GLY A 104 22.36 1.17 -5.07
N LYS A 105 23.00 0.31 -4.27
CA LYS A 105 22.80 0.24 -2.80
C LYS A 105 23.12 1.56 -2.10
N LYS A 106 24.11 2.33 -2.59
CA LYS A 106 24.54 3.59 -1.96
C LYS A 106 23.52 4.72 -2.13
N ALA A 107 22.64 4.64 -3.13
CA ALA A 107 21.59 5.64 -3.37
C ALA A 107 20.29 5.34 -2.59
N ARG A 108 20.20 4.20 -1.91
CA ARG A 108 19.00 3.80 -1.16
C ARG A 108 18.87 4.67 0.09
N LEU A 109 17.70 5.29 0.25
CA LEU A 109 17.37 6.04 1.46
C LEU A 109 16.78 5.13 2.53
N HIS A 110 17.00 5.51 3.79
CA HIS A 110 16.43 4.81 4.93
C HIS A 110 14.93 5.16 5.06
N SER A 111 14.07 4.15 5.02
CA SER A 111 12.65 4.29 5.35
C SER A 111 12.51 4.17 6.85
N LYS A 112 12.05 5.23 7.50
CA LYS A 112 11.68 5.14 8.91
C LYS A 112 10.31 4.50 9.00
N VAL A 113 10.26 3.17 8.96
CA VAL A 113 9.22 2.46 9.69
C VAL A 113 9.68 2.61 11.14
N ARG A 114 9.25 3.70 11.80
CA ARG A 114 9.21 3.62 13.26
C ARG A 114 8.19 2.53 13.52
N ASP A 115 8.57 1.47 14.18
CA ASP A 115 7.58 0.59 14.80
C ASP A 115 6.73 1.50 15.70
N LEU A 116 5.55 1.89 15.21
CA LEU A 116 4.58 2.71 15.94
C LEU A 116 3.83 1.85 16.98
N SER A 117 4.25 0.59 17.19
CA SER A 117 3.70 -0.33 18.17
C SER A 117 3.80 0.17 19.61
N GLY A 118 4.65 1.18 19.90
CA GLY A 118 4.80 1.77 21.23
C GLY A 118 4.08 3.11 21.46
N LEU A 119 3.15 3.53 20.57
CA LEU A 119 2.41 4.79 20.69
C LEU A 119 0.90 4.62 20.86
N ILE A 120 0.42 3.38 21.01
CA ILE A 120 -0.94 3.15 21.47
C ILE A 120 -0.93 3.50 22.96
N SER A 121 -1.47 4.67 23.30
CA SER A 121 -1.72 5.04 24.69
C SER A 121 -2.63 4.00 25.33
N ASP A 122 -2.33 3.60 26.57
CA ASP A 122 -3.10 2.62 27.34
C ASP A 122 -4.63 2.88 27.33
N GLN A 123 -5.03 4.15 27.11
CA GLN A 123 -6.42 4.60 26.97
C GLN A 123 -7.18 4.03 25.75
N GLU A 124 -6.50 3.59 24.69
CA GLU A 124 -7.16 2.98 23.52
C GLU A 124 -7.33 1.47 23.69
N ALA A 125 -6.39 0.81 24.39
CA ALA A 125 -6.50 -0.59 24.76
C ALA A 125 -7.62 -0.83 25.78
N GLU A 126 -7.79 0.07 26.75
CA GLU A 126 -8.89 0.02 27.72
C GLU A 126 -10.28 0.26 27.08
N LYS A 127 -10.36 1.13 26.07
CA LYS A 127 -11.62 1.34 25.32
C LYS A 127 -12.02 0.14 24.48
N GLN A 128 -11.05 -0.57 23.90
CA GLN A 128 -11.32 -1.80 23.15
C GLN A 128 -11.68 -2.96 24.08
N ALA A 129 -11.03 -3.08 25.24
CA ALA A 129 -11.37 -4.06 26.26
C ALA A 129 -12.79 -3.85 26.82
N ASN A 130 -13.19 -2.61 27.11
CA ASN A 130 -14.54 -2.30 27.60
C ASN A 130 -15.63 -2.43 26.53
N ALA A 131 -15.30 -2.27 25.24
CA ALA A 131 -16.25 -2.50 24.15
C ALA A 131 -16.54 -4.01 23.95
N SER A 132 -15.56 -4.88 24.19
CA SER A 132 -15.76 -6.34 24.07
C SER A 132 -16.58 -6.95 25.22
N THR A 133 -16.60 -6.33 26.40
CA THR A 133 -17.35 -6.85 27.56
C THR A 133 -18.87 -6.58 27.52
N LEU A 134 -19.33 -5.69 26.63
CA LEU A 134 -20.74 -5.30 26.53
C LEU A 134 -21.53 -6.09 25.46
N GLU A 135 -20.86 -6.88 24.62
CA GLU A 135 -21.54 -7.71 23.60
C GLU A 135 -21.86 -9.15 24.07
N GLU A 136 -21.43 -9.55 25.26
CA GLU A 136 -21.60 -10.93 25.79
C GLU A 136 -22.67 -11.05 26.89
N ALA A 137 -23.66 -10.14 26.95
CA ALA A 137 -24.79 -10.22 27.89
C ALA A 137 -26.14 -10.34 27.15
N ALA A 138 -26.40 -11.56 26.70
CA ALA A 138 -27.69 -12.26 26.57
C ALA A 138 -28.75 -11.87 25.49
N PRO A 139 -29.36 -12.88 24.82
CA PRO A 139 -30.42 -12.77 23.81
C PRO A 139 -31.86 -13.11 24.30
N LEU A 140 -32.83 -12.96 23.37
CA LEU A 140 -34.22 -13.50 23.27
C LEU A 140 -35.37 -12.73 23.94
N VAL A 141 -36.36 -12.24 23.14
CA VAL A 141 -37.77 -12.73 23.02
C VAL A 141 -38.40 -12.15 21.72
N GLU A 142 -39.18 -12.98 21.00
CA GLU A 142 -39.99 -12.68 19.80
C GLU A 142 -41.25 -11.85 20.11
N GLU A 143 -41.76 -11.07 19.14
CA GLU A 143 -43.14 -11.14 18.60
C GLU A 143 -43.37 -10.06 17.53
N ALA A 144 -43.98 -10.46 16.41
CA ALA A 144 -44.68 -9.58 15.47
C ALA A 144 -46.20 -9.64 15.81
N PRO A 145 -47.02 -8.60 15.55
CA PRO A 145 -47.48 -8.34 14.18
C PRO A 145 -47.77 -6.87 13.80
N ASP A 146 -47.84 -6.67 12.47
CA ASP A 146 -48.65 -5.75 11.63
C ASP A 146 -49.16 -4.39 12.16
N GLU A 147 -48.84 -3.30 11.43
CA GLU A 147 -49.81 -2.56 10.60
C GLU A 147 -49.16 -1.40 9.80
N ALA A 148 -49.90 -0.91 8.81
CA ALA A 148 -49.46 -0.24 7.58
C ALA A 148 -49.40 1.31 7.59
N SER A 149 -49.14 1.88 6.40
CA SER A 149 -48.99 3.31 5.97
C SER A 149 -47.54 3.82 5.99
N ASP A 150 -46.95 4.46 4.96
CA ASP A 150 -47.48 5.04 3.72
C ASP A 150 -46.34 5.23 2.69
N ALA A 151 -46.71 5.48 1.43
CA ALA A 151 -45.91 5.37 0.21
C ALA A 151 -44.80 6.44 -0.01
N ALA A 152 -43.63 6.00 -0.54
CA ALA A 152 -42.91 6.57 -1.70
C ALA A 152 -41.41 6.16 -1.72
N GLY A 153 -40.95 5.47 -2.79
CA GLY A 153 -39.53 5.40 -3.15
C GLY A 153 -38.81 4.05 -3.06
N ALA A 154 -39.45 2.95 -3.48
CA ALA A 154 -38.83 1.64 -3.59
C ALA A 154 -38.17 1.46 -4.98
N ASP A 155 -36.84 1.63 -5.09
CA ASP A 155 -36.09 1.01 -6.21
C ASP A 155 -34.54 0.94 -6.07
N LYS A 156 -33.93 1.61 -5.08
CA LYS A 156 -32.45 1.56 -4.89
C LYS A 156 -31.97 0.52 -3.87
N LYS A 157 -32.86 -0.06 -3.04
CA LYS A 157 -32.47 -0.89 -1.89
C LYS A 157 -32.21 -2.37 -2.25
N LEU A 158 -32.89 -2.90 -3.28
CA LEU A 158 -32.76 -4.30 -3.71
C LEU A 158 -31.44 -4.61 -4.43
N LYS A 159 -30.93 -3.69 -5.27
CA LYS A 159 -29.65 -3.86 -5.99
C LYS A 159 -28.42 -3.85 -5.07
N GLY A 160 -28.47 -3.13 -3.94
CA GLY A 160 -27.36 -3.07 -2.97
C GLY A 160 -27.20 -4.35 -2.14
N LYS A 161 -28.32 -4.99 -1.77
CA LYS A 161 -28.31 -6.24 -0.97
C LYS A 161 -27.81 -7.43 -1.80
N ALA A 162 -28.20 -7.50 -3.08
CA ALA A 162 -27.74 -8.53 -4.00
C ALA A 162 -26.23 -8.42 -4.31
N ARG A 163 -25.70 -7.21 -4.52
CA ARG A 163 -24.26 -6.98 -4.74
C ARG A 163 -23.40 -7.35 -3.54
N LYS A 164 -23.83 -7.02 -2.32
CA LYS A 164 -23.10 -7.41 -1.09
C LYS A 164 -23.10 -8.92 -0.88
N LYS A 165 -24.21 -9.62 -1.14
CA LYS A 165 -24.29 -11.08 -1.01
C LYS A 165 -23.42 -11.80 -2.05
N ALA A 166 -23.36 -11.29 -3.28
CA ALA A 166 -22.49 -11.83 -4.33
C ALA A 166 -20.99 -11.64 -4.03
N LEU A 167 -20.59 -10.45 -3.55
CA LEU A 167 -19.20 -10.15 -3.19
C LEU A 167 -18.71 -10.98 -1.99
N ALA A 168 -19.61 -11.26 -1.03
CA ALA A 168 -19.33 -12.15 0.10
C ALA A 168 -19.14 -13.61 -0.34
N ALA A 169 -19.97 -14.10 -1.27
CA ALA A 169 -19.85 -15.44 -1.81
C ALA A 169 -18.56 -15.64 -2.65
N GLU A 170 -18.15 -14.63 -3.43
CA GLU A 170 -16.91 -14.68 -4.20
C GLU A 170 -15.67 -14.65 -3.28
N LYS A 171 -15.71 -13.85 -2.22
CA LYS A 171 -14.64 -13.79 -1.21
C LYS A 171 -14.51 -15.13 -0.46
N ALA A 172 -15.62 -15.76 -0.09
CA ALA A 172 -15.63 -17.08 0.56
C ALA A 172 -15.03 -18.17 -0.34
N LYS A 173 -15.37 -18.16 -1.65
CA LYS A 173 -14.76 -19.09 -2.63
C LYS A 173 -13.25 -18.88 -2.77
N ARG A 174 -12.78 -17.64 -2.82
CA ARG A 174 -11.33 -17.34 -2.90
C ARG A 174 -10.58 -17.77 -1.64
N MET A 175 -11.17 -17.60 -0.45
CA MET A 175 -10.54 -18.05 0.79
C MET A 175 -10.48 -19.58 0.90
N ALA A 176 -11.49 -20.30 0.40
CA ALA A 176 -11.46 -21.76 0.35
C ALA A 176 -10.37 -22.29 -0.59
N VAL A 177 -10.12 -21.63 -1.73
CA VAL A 177 -9.03 -22.00 -2.66
C VAL A 177 -7.66 -21.78 -2.03
N ILE A 178 -7.48 -20.66 -1.31
CA ILE A 178 -6.23 -20.38 -0.60
C ILE A 178 -6.00 -21.40 0.51
N GLY A 179 -7.02 -21.71 1.31
CA GLY A 179 -6.91 -22.72 2.36
C GLY A 179 -6.61 -24.13 1.83
N LYS A 180 -7.11 -24.47 0.63
CA LYS A 180 -6.80 -25.76 -0.01
C LYS A 180 -5.36 -25.78 -0.55
N GLN A 181 -4.90 -24.69 -1.17
CA GLN A 181 -3.52 -24.55 -1.63
C GLN A 181 -2.48 -24.54 -0.50
N GLU A 182 -2.84 -24.02 0.67
CA GLU A 182 -1.99 -24.06 1.86
C GLU A 182 -1.90 -25.46 2.46
N LYS A 183 -3.01 -26.21 2.51
CA LYS A 183 -3.00 -27.63 2.93
C LYS A 183 -2.23 -28.52 1.97
N ASP A 184 -2.37 -28.29 0.66
CA ASP A 184 -1.62 -29.04 -0.36
C ASP A 184 -0.11 -28.72 -0.28
N ARG A 185 0.27 -27.48 0.06
CA ARG A 185 1.67 -27.10 0.30
C ARG A 185 2.24 -27.67 1.59
N SER A 186 1.46 -27.72 2.68
CA SER A 186 1.92 -28.32 3.94
C SER A 186 2.10 -29.83 3.78
N ALA A 187 1.16 -30.52 3.13
CA ALA A 187 1.26 -31.95 2.84
C ALA A 187 2.47 -32.27 1.94
N LYS A 188 2.75 -31.45 0.93
CA LYS A 188 3.93 -31.64 0.06
C LYS A 188 5.25 -31.43 0.82
N LYS A 189 5.28 -30.50 1.76
CA LYS A 189 6.46 -30.21 2.58
C LYS A 189 6.73 -31.29 3.63
N GLU A 190 5.67 -31.90 4.16
CA GLU A 190 5.77 -33.06 5.05
C GLU A 190 6.25 -34.31 4.30
N ALA A 191 5.78 -34.53 3.06
CA ALA A 191 6.25 -35.63 2.22
C ALA A 191 7.73 -35.49 1.80
N GLU A 192 8.19 -34.28 1.43
CA GLU A 192 9.62 -34.01 1.16
C GLU A 192 10.48 -34.19 2.42
N GLY A 193 9.97 -33.81 3.60
CA GLY A 193 10.67 -34.01 4.87
C GLY A 193 10.82 -35.49 5.25
N GLN A 194 9.81 -36.32 4.98
CA GLN A 194 9.87 -37.76 5.23
C GLN A 194 10.78 -38.49 4.24
N ALA A 195 10.81 -38.06 2.97
CA ALA A 195 11.73 -38.61 1.97
C ALA A 195 13.21 -38.29 2.30
N ALA A 196 13.50 -37.05 2.73
CA ALA A 196 14.85 -36.67 3.15
C ALA A 196 15.31 -37.41 4.42
N ALA A 197 14.39 -37.75 5.32
CA ALA A 197 14.70 -38.56 6.50
C ALA A 197 15.03 -40.02 6.14
N ALA A 198 14.34 -40.60 5.13
CA ALA A 198 14.61 -41.95 4.64
C ALA A 198 15.98 -42.06 3.96
N GLU A 199 16.33 -41.10 3.09
CA GLU A 199 17.67 -41.04 2.45
C GLU A 199 18.80 -40.90 3.48
N SER A 200 18.57 -40.16 4.58
CA SER A 200 19.56 -40.04 5.65
C SER A 200 19.74 -41.32 6.48
N SER A 201 18.72 -42.19 6.52
CA SER A 201 18.79 -43.47 7.22
C SER A 201 19.44 -44.58 6.39
N GLU A 202 19.25 -44.57 5.06
CA GLU A 202 19.91 -45.50 4.13
C GLU A 202 21.43 -45.21 4.05
N ALA A 203 21.84 -43.95 4.07
CA ALA A 203 23.26 -43.56 4.08
C ALA A 203 23.98 -44.03 5.36
N THR A 204 23.31 -44.04 6.52
CA THR A 204 23.90 -44.54 7.77
C THR A 204 24.02 -46.07 7.83
N THR A 205 23.22 -46.80 7.05
CA THR A 205 23.35 -48.26 6.94
C THR A 205 24.45 -48.69 5.98
N GLU A 206 24.71 -47.94 4.91
CA GLU A 206 25.82 -48.21 3.97
C GLU A 206 27.20 -47.97 4.62
N GLU A 207 27.39 -46.89 5.38
CA GLU A 207 28.66 -46.63 6.10
C GLU A 207 28.96 -47.68 7.20
N ALA A 208 27.94 -48.38 7.70
CA ALA A 208 28.08 -49.43 8.72
C ALA A 208 28.46 -50.81 8.13
N GLU A 209 28.20 -51.06 6.85
CA GLU A 209 28.64 -52.28 6.16
C GLU A 209 30.08 -52.14 5.62
N GLU A 210 30.48 -50.95 5.16
CA GLU A 210 31.82 -50.70 4.60
C GLU A 210 32.94 -50.76 5.66
N THR A 211 32.61 -50.62 6.94
CA THR A 211 33.58 -50.74 8.07
C THR A 211 33.75 -52.17 8.59
N LYS A 212 33.00 -53.16 8.08
CA LYS A 212 33.14 -54.58 8.45
C LYS A 212 33.96 -55.42 7.46
N GLU A 213 34.28 -54.89 6.28
CA GLU A 213 35.06 -55.60 5.24
C GLU A 213 36.50 -55.09 5.06
N GLY A 214 36.98 -54.15 5.89
CA GLY A 214 38.38 -53.68 5.94
C GLY A 214 39.15 -54.22 7.14
#